data_AF-A0A2V9Z968-F1
#
_entry.id   AF-A0A2V9Z968-F1
#
_cell.length_a   1.000
_cell.length_b   1.000
_cell.length_c   1.000
_cell.angle_alpha   90.00
_cell.angle_beta   90.00
_cell.angle_gamma   90.00
#
_symmetry.space_group_name_H-M   'P 1'
#
loop_
_entity.id
_entity.type
_entity.pdbx_description
1 polymer ?
#
loop_
_entity_poly.entity_id
_entity_poly.type
_entity_poly.pdbx_seq_one_letter_code
_entity_poly.pdbx_strand_id
1 'polypeptide(L)'
;MIRKAWASSMDRARLARFSAACVLLLVLSLLLHQRTQDAKWPYVQGTIRDTRIVADHALETKRGGQLIYRAEYRVAYSVGSQEREVWADSGIRRESEADVRVDLPRRAPSCMVQYNPKKPEESIADCR
;
A
#
# COMPACT_ATOMS: atom_id res chain seq x y z
N MET A 1 -34.06 53.45 -23.27
CA MET A 1 -34.54 52.09 -22.92
C MET A 1 -33.54 50.97 -23.28
N ILE A 2 -32.21 51.20 -23.25
CA ILE A 2 -31.21 50.25 -23.80
C ILE A 2 -30.28 49.62 -22.73
N ARG A 3 -30.23 50.17 -21.50
CA ARG A 3 -29.31 49.70 -20.44
C ARG A 3 -29.75 48.42 -19.71
N LYS A 4 -31.03 48.03 -19.75
CA LYS A 4 -31.53 46.84 -19.03
C LYS A 4 -31.18 45.50 -19.69
N ALA A 5 -31.01 45.47 -21.01
CA ALA A 5 -30.74 44.23 -21.74
C ALA A 5 -29.33 43.67 -21.47
N TRP A 6 -28.33 44.55 -21.29
CA TRP A 6 -26.92 44.19 -21.08
C TRP A 6 -26.62 43.66 -19.67
N ALA A 7 -27.31 44.15 -18.64
CA ALA A 7 -27.18 43.59 -17.29
C ALA A 7 -27.68 42.13 -17.24
N SER A 8 -28.81 41.83 -17.90
CA SER A 8 -29.43 40.50 -17.88
C SER A 8 -28.63 39.39 -18.56
N SER A 9 -27.75 39.72 -19.53
CA SER A 9 -26.91 38.73 -20.22
C SER A 9 -25.62 38.45 -19.44
N MET A 10 -25.05 39.48 -18.79
CA MET A 10 -23.92 39.35 -17.87
C MET A 10 -24.26 38.49 -16.65
N ASP A 11 -25.46 38.66 -16.10
CA ASP A 11 -25.92 37.88 -14.95
C ASP A 11 -26.10 36.39 -15.30
N ARG A 12 -26.62 36.10 -16.50
CA ARG A 12 -26.78 34.72 -16.99
C ARG A 12 -25.46 34.01 -17.23
N ALA A 13 -24.48 34.69 -17.83
CA ALA A 13 -23.16 34.12 -18.06
C ALA A 13 -22.40 33.86 -16.73
N ARG A 14 -22.58 34.73 -15.74
CA ARG A 14 -22.01 34.54 -14.39
C ARG A 14 -22.69 33.39 -13.66
N LEU A 15 -24.02 33.33 -13.66
CA LEU A 15 -24.79 32.23 -13.07
C LEU A 15 -24.44 30.89 -13.72
N ALA A 16 -24.25 30.84 -15.04
CA ALA A 16 -23.84 29.64 -15.76
C ALA A 16 -22.41 29.19 -15.40
N ARG A 17 -21.47 30.12 -15.19
CA ARG A 17 -20.11 29.80 -14.74
C ARG A 17 -20.10 29.29 -13.29
N PHE A 18 -20.89 29.92 -12.42
CA PHE A 18 -21.04 29.49 -11.03
C PHE A 18 -21.66 28.09 -10.96
N SER A 19 -22.73 27.82 -11.72
CA SER A 19 -23.36 26.50 -11.74
C SER A 19 -22.42 25.43 -12.29
N ALA A 20 -21.70 25.71 -13.38
CA ALA A 20 -20.71 24.80 -13.94
C ALA A 20 -19.59 24.49 -12.92
N ALA A 21 -19.08 25.51 -12.22
CA ALA A 21 -18.07 25.33 -11.18
C ALA A 21 -18.59 24.48 -10.01
N CYS A 22 -19.83 24.72 -9.55
CA CYS A 22 -20.46 23.93 -8.50
C CYS A 22 -20.63 22.46 -8.90
N VAL A 23 -21.09 22.20 -10.13
CA VAL A 23 -21.21 20.83 -10.66
C VAL A 23 -19.84 20.17 -10.75
N LEU A 24 -18.83 20.88 -11.23
CA LEU A 24 -17.47 20.35 -11.33
C LEU A 24 -16.92 19.96 -9.95
N LEU A 25 -17.11 20.82 -8.94
CA LEU A 25 -16.70 20.57 -7.56
C LEU A 25 -17.43 19.37 -6.95
N LEU A 26 -18.73 19.22 -7.20
CA LEU A 26 -19.51 18.07 -6.73
C LEU A 26 -19.01 16.77 -7.37
N VAL A 27 -18.76 16.76 -8.69
CA VAL A 27 -18.21 15.59 -9.39
C VAL A 27 -16.82 15.24 -8.87
N LEU A 28 -15.93 16.23 -8.68
CA LEU A 28 -14.62 16.03 -8.07
C LEU A 28 -14.74 15.46 -6.65
N SER A 29 -15.65 15.97 -5.82
CA SER A 29 -15.86 15.44 -4.47
C SER A 29 -16.37 14.01 -4.47
N LEU A 30 -17.25 13.64 -5.40
CA LEU A 30 -17.78 12.28 -5.53
C LEU A 30 -16.69 11.31 -5.98
N LEU A 31 -15.85 11.70 -6.94
CA LEU A 31 -14.71 10.90 -7.38
C LEU A 31 -13.66 10.71 -6.28
N LEU A 32 -13.38 11.77 -5.51
CA LEU A 32 -12.48 11.69 -4.35
C LEU A 32 -13.09 10.82 -3.24
N HIS A 33 -14.38 10.96 -2.95
CA HIS A 33 -15.05 10.15 -1.93
C HIS A 33 -15.10 8.67 -2.31
N GLN A 34 -15.34 8.35 -3.59
CA GLN A 34 -15.27 6.99 -4.10
C GLN A 34 -13.85 6.39 -3.98
N ARG A 35 -12.79 7.18 -4.24
CA ARG A 35 -11.42 6.71 -3.97
C ARG A 35 -11.15 6.47 -2.49
N THR A 36 -11.71 7.28 -1.60
CA THR A 36 -11.55 7.04 -0.15
C THR A 36 -12.35 5.84 0.38
N GLN A 37 -13.31 5.35 -0.41
CA GLN A 37 -14.01 4.09 -0.13
C GLN A 37 -13.32 2.86 -0.73
N ASP A 38 -12.03 2.95 -1.09
CA ASP A 38 -11.19 1.76 -1.17
C ASP A 38 -11.31 1.04 0.18
N ALA A 39 -12.06 -0.06 0.16
CA ALA A 39 -12.45 -0.82 1.34
C ALA A 39 -11.21 -1.04 2.19
N LYS A 40 -11.20 -0.51 3.43
CA LYS A 40 -10.08 -0.67 4.35
C LYS A 40 -9.74 -2.16 4.42
N TRP A 41 -8.58 -2.53 3.90
CA TRP A 41 -8.17 -3.94 3.84
C TRP A 41 -8.14 -4.49 5.28
N PRO A 42 -8.92 -5.55 5.58
CA PRO A 42 -8.95 -6.14 6.91
C PRO A 42 -7.61 -6.77 7.29
N TYR A 43 -7.41 -6.92 8.59
CA TYR A 43 -6.24 -7.57 9.17
C TYR A 43 -6.62 -8.94 9.73
N VAL A 44 -5.75 -9.92 9.53
CA VAL A 44 -5.84 -11.26 10.13
C VAL A 44 -4.49 -11.67 10.69
N GLN A 45 -4.49 -12.58 11.66
CA GLN A 45 -3.25 -13.13 12.20
C GLN A 45 -2.61 -14.06 11.17
N GLY A 46 -1.31 -13.90 10.97
CA GLY A 46 -0.48 -14.78 10.14
C GLY A 46 0.42 -15.68 10.98
N THR A 47 0.80 -16.83 10.42
CA THR A 47 1.75 -17.76 11.02
C THR A 47 2.95 -17.95 10.09
N ILE A 48 4.16 -17.77 10.61
CA ILE A 48 5.39 -18.01 9.85
C ILE A 48 5.53 -19.52 9.63
N ARG A 49 5.60 -19.93 8.35
CA ARG A 49 5.84 -21.32 7.92
C ARG A 49 7.29 -21.59 7.57
N ASP A 50 7.98 -20.58 7.06
CA ASP A 50 9.35 -20.71 6.56
C ASP A 50 10.11 -19.38 6.66
N THR A 51 11.44 -19.45 6.64
CA THR A 51 12.34 -18.30 6.58
C THR A 51 13.40 -18.56 5.53
N ARG A 52 13.56 -17.62 4.59
CA ARG A 52 14.63 -17.67 3.60
C ARG A 52 15.54 -16.45 3.70
N ILE A 53 16.78 -16.60 3.28
CA ILE A 53 17.74 -15.50 3.13
C ILE A 53 17.95 -15.30 1.63
N VAL A 54 17.83 -14.06 1.16
CA VAL A 54 17.95 -13.69 -0.25
C VAL A 54 18.88 -12.49 -0.40
N ALA A 55 19.51 -12.36 -1.57
CA ALA A 55 20.20 -11.13 -1.93
C ALA A 55 19.18 -9.98 -2.08
N ASP A 56 19.46 -8.84 -1.43
CA ASP A 56 18.61 -7.64 -1.42
C ASP A 56 19.09 -6.65 -2.50
N HIS A 57 20.29 -6.11 -2.32
CA HIS A 57 20.91 -5.16 -3.24
C HIS A 57 22.44 -5.19 -3.13
N ALA A 58 23.13 -4.57 -4.08
CA ALA A 58 24.56 -4.33 -3.99
C ALA A 58 24.83 -2.86 -3.61
N LEU A 59 25.79 -2.64 -2.72
CA LEU A 59 26.34 -1.32 -2.40
C LEU A 59 27.67 -1.15 -3.12
N GLU A 60 27.88 0.01 -3.75
CA GLU A 60 29.18 0.35 -4.31
C GLU A 60 30.12 0.82 -3.20
N THR A 61 31.30 0.22 -3.14
CA THR A 61 32.35 0.55 -2.16
C THR A 61 33.65 0.88 -2.89
N LYS A 62 34.62 1.47 -2.16
CA LYS A 62 35.96 1.74 -2.69
C LYS A 62 36.72 0.49 -3.16
N ARG A 63 36.24 -0.71 -2.80
CA ARG A 63 36.83 -2.02 -3.15
C ARG A 63 36.00 -2.80 -4.17
N GLY A 64 34.93 -2.20 -4.72
CA GLY A 64 33.98 -2.86 -5.63
C GLY A 64 32.57 -2.96 -5.05
N GLY A 65 31.72 -3.79 -5.65
CA GLY A 65 30.35 -4.03 -5.18
C GLY A 65 30.31 -4.99 -3.98
N GLN A 66 29.51 -4.66 -2.97
CA GLN A 66 29.24 -5.50 -1.81
C GLN A 66 27.76 -5.88 -1.79
N LEU A 67 27.45 -7.17 -1.80
CA LEU A 67 26.07 -7.65 -1.70
C LEU A 67 25.56 -7.51 -0.26
N ILE A 68 24.32 -7.05 -0.13
CA ILE A 68 23.53 -7.08 1.09
C ILE A 68 22.49 -8.17 0.95
N TYR A 69 22.34 -8.96 2.00
CA TYR A 69 21.37 -10.02 2.14
C TYR A 69 20.27 -9.61 3.11
N ARG A 70 19.05 -10.09 2.89
CA ARG A 70 17.92 -9.92 3.80
C ARG A 70 17.25 -11.26 4.10
N ALA A 71 16.59 -11.36 5.25
CA ALA A 71 15.70 -12.48 5.53
C ALA A 71 14.25 -12.13 5.18
N GLU A 72 13.50 -13.13 4.71
CA GLU A 72 12.07 -13.05 4.42
C GLU A 72 11.33 -14.19 5.12
N TYR A 73 10.15 -13.87 5.66
CA TYR A 73 9.24 -14.85 6.28
C TYR A 73 8.14 -15.26 5.31
N ARG A 74 7.90 -16.56 5.18
CA ARG A 74 6.71 -17.08 4.50
C ARG A 74 5.57 -17.11 5.51
N VAL A 75 4.61 -16.20 5.38
CA VAL A 75 3.50 -16.05 6.33
C VAL A 75 2.25 -16.66 5.73
N ALA A 76 1.73 -17.70 6.38
CA ALA A 76 0.43 -18.30 6.05
C ALA A 76 -0.70 -17.59 6.81
N TYR A 77 -1.84 -17.39 6.15
CA TYR A 77 -3.04 -16.79 6.74
C TYR A 77 -4.30 -17.39 6.10
N SER A 78 -5.42 -17.31 6.82
CA SER A 78 -6.69 -17.89 6.37
C SER A 78 -7.72 -16.81 6.06
N VAL A 79 -8.39 -16.96 4.92
CA VAL A 79 -9.56 -16.15 4.53
C VAL A 79 -10.70 -17.10 4.19
N GLY A 80 -11.73 -17.14 5.05
CA GLY A 80 -12.76 -18.16 4.98
C GLY A 80 -12.17 -19.56 5.18
N SER A 81 -12.39 -20.47 4.23
CA SER A 81 -11.85 -21.84 4.24
C SER A 81 -10.56 -22.01 3.42
N GLN A 82 -9.98 -20.92 2.92
CA GLN A 82 -8.78 -20.95 2.08
C GLN A 82 -7.56 -20.44 2.85
N GLU A 83 -6.52 -21.27 2.92
CA GLU A 83 -5.19 -20.85 3.39
C GLU A 83 -4.41 -20.22 2.23
N ARG A 84 -3.68 -19.15 2.53
CA ARG A 84 -2.92 -18.33 1.58
C ARG A 84 -1.59 -17.98 2.20
N GLU A 85 -0.64 -17.58 1.36
CA GLU A 85 0.72 -17.27 1.79
C GLU A 85 1.24 -15.99 1.15
N VAL A 86 2.07 -15.27 1.89
CA VAL A 86 2.75 -14.06 1.42
C VAL A 86 4.16 -14.02 2.01
N TRP A 87 5.12 -13.52 1.23
CA TRP A 87 6.48 -13.26 1.71
C TRP A 87 6.53 -11.88 2.37
N ALA A 88 7.00 -11.84 3.61
CA ALA A 88 7.18 -10.63 4.40
C ALA A 88 8.68 -10.34 4.58
N ASP A 89 9.07 -9.07 4.48
CA ASP A 89 10.41 -8.65 4.89
C ASP A 89 10.55 -8.81 6.41
N SER A 90 11.62 -9.46 6.87
CA SER A 90 11.93 -9.60 8.30
C SER A 90 12.48 -8.32 8.93
N GLY A 91 12.91 -7.35 8.12
CA GLY A 91 13.64 -6.17 8.55
C GLY A 91 15.14 -6.40 8.77
N ILE A 92 15.62 -7.65 8.71
CA ILE A 92 17.02 -8.02 8.96
C ILE A 92 17.81 -7.93 7.65
N ARG A 93 18.89 -7.14 7.65
CA ARG A 93 19.80 -6.94 6.50
C ARG A 93 21.26 -6.96 6.93
N ARG A 94 22.10 -7.77 6.27
CA ARG A 94 23.55 -7.87 6.55
C ARG A 94 24.38 -8.11 5.30
N GLU A 95 25.69 -7.95 5.44
CA GLU A 95 26.67 -8.09 4.36
C GLU A 95 26.92 -9.57 3.97
N SER A 96 26.50 -10.53 4.79
CA SER A 96 26.61 -11.96 4.50
C SER A 96 25.36 -12.73 4.96
N GLU A 97 25.09 -13.88 4.32
CA GLU A 97 24.01 -14.78 4.75
C GLU A 97 24.22 -15.33 6.17
N ALA A 98 25.47 -15.53 6.58
CA ALA A 98 25.82 -16.02 7.91
C ALA A 98 25.42 -15.00 8.99
N ASP A 99 25.68 -13.72 8.76
CA ASP A 99 25.32 -12.65 9.69
C ASP A 99 23.80 -12.49 9.78
N VAL A 100 23.07 -12.57 8.66
CA VAL A 100 21.61 -12.60 8.67
C VAL A 100 21.10 -13.76 9.54
N ARG A 101 21.71 -14.95 9.41
CA ARG A 101 21.30 -16.14 10.17
C ARG A 101 21.54 -15.99 11.67
N VAL A 102 22.61 -15.32 12.08
CA VAL A 102 22.91 -15.06 13.51
C VAL A 102 21.88 -14.10 14.11
N ASP A 103 21.41 -13.13 13.34
CA ASP A 103 20.46 -12.12 13.79
C ASP A 103 18.99 -12.54 13.71
N LEU A 104 18.70 -13.69 13.10
CA LEU A 104 17.36 -14.26 13.12
C LEU A 104 16.92 -14.54 14.57
N PRO A 105 15.72 -14.10 14.97
CA PRO A 105 15.26 -14.30 16.33
C PRO A 105 15.03 -15.79 16.60
N ARG A 106 15.47 -16.26 17.78
CA ARG A 106 15.26 -17.66 18.20
C ARG A 106 13.79 -18.05 18.31
N ARG A 107 12.91 -17.07 18.55
CA ARG A 107 11.46 -17.23 18.58
C ARG A 107 10.88 -16.42 17.43
N ALA A 108 9.99 -17.03 16.65
CA ALA A 108 9.32 -16.37 15.56
C ALA A 108 8.51 -15.16 16.07
N PRO A 109 8.61 -13.98 15.41
CA PRO A 109 7.80 -12.81 15.76
C PRO A 109 6.32 -13.05 15.45
N SER A 110 5.48 -12.15 15.95
CA SER A 110 4.06 -12.14 15.60
C SER A 110 3.88 -11.49 14.22
N CYS A 111 2.97 -12.01 13.40
CA CYS A 111 2.68 -11.43 12.09
C CYS A 111 1.20 -11.08 11.94
N MET A 112 0.95 -9.91 11.35
CA MET A 112 -0.38 -9.48 10.92
C MET A 112 -0.39 -9.35 9.40
N VAL A 113 -1.41 -9.92 8.76
CA VAL A 113 -1.60 -9.84 7.31
C VAL A 113 -2.78 -8.95 7.00
N GLN A 114 -2.53 -7.90 6.23
CA GLN A 114 -3.54 -7.08 5.61
C GLN A 114 -3.84 -7.61 4.21
N TYR A 115 -5.10 -7.86 3.87
CA TYR A 115 -5.46 -8.43 2.55
C TYR A 115 -6.61 -7.68 1.88
N ASN A 116 -6.62 -7.68 0.55
CA ASN A 116 -7.73 -7.15 -0.23
C ASN A 116 -8.91 -8.13 -0.17
N PRO A 117 -10.07 -7.76 0.39
CA PRO A 117 -11.19 -8.68 0.53
C PRO A 117 -11.82 -9.09 -0.81
N LYS A 118 -11.60 -8.30 -1.87
CA LYS A 118 -12.06 -8.62 -3.24
C LYS A 118 -11.09 -9.54 -3.99
N LYS A 119 -9.83 -9.56 -3.57
CA LYS A 119 -8.75 -10.36 -4.17
C LYS A 119 -7.70 -10.71 -3.10
N PRO A 120 -7.99 -11.68 -2.22
CA PRO A 120 -7.19 -11.92 -1.01
C PRO A 120 -5.70 -12.20 -1.25
N GLU A 121 -5.33 -12.62 -2.45
CA GLU A 121 -3.96 -12.80 -2.95
C GLU A 121 -3.15 -11.51 -2.86
N GLU A 122 -3.80 -10.36 -3.05
CA GLU A 122 -3.21 -9.05 -2.81
C GLU A 122 -3.19 -8.81 -1.30
N SER A 123 -2.03 -9.06 -0.72
CA SER A 123 -1.82 -9.03 0.72
C SER A 123 -0.44 -8.53 1.09
N ILE A 124 -0.32 -7.98 2.30
CA ILE A 124 0.90 -7.44 2.87
C ILE A 124 1.00 -7.98 4.30
N ALA A 125 2.12 -8.58 4.65
CA ALA A 125 2.40 -9.05 6.00
C ALA A 125 3.40 -8.14 6.70
N ASP A 126 3.14 -7.84 7.97
CA ASP A 126 4.02 -7.11 8.88
C ASP A 126 4.34 -8.01 10.07
N CYS A 127 5.62 -8.27 10.32
CA CYS A 127 6.10 -9.18 11.35
C CYS A 127 7.00 -8.43 12.34
N ARG A 128 6.57 -8.32 13.60
CA ARG A 128 7.28 -7.57 14.66
C ARG A 128 7.16 -8.26 16.02
#